data_AF-A0A1Q2MEQ7-F1
#
_entry.id   AF-A0A1Q2MEQ7-F1
#
_cell.length_a   1.000
_cell.length_b   1.000
_cell.length_c   1.000
_cell.angle_alpha   90.00
_cell.angle_beta   90.00
_cell.angle_gamma   90.00
#
_symmetry.space_group_name_H-M   'P 1'
#
loop_
_entity.id
_entity.type
_entity.pdbx_description
1 polymer ?
#
loop_
_entity_poly.entity_id
_entity_poly.type
_entity_poly.pdbx_seq_one_letter_code
_entity_poly.pdbx_strand_id
1 'polypeptide(L)'
;MRCTASKPDSIKCFTEYLRKEGYYCTNRAKEDYNFETPKNAWDVSGENDSAKKGPVSHWRDRPEGKPFFAVFNFMETHESRLWNSADFENTHPEKLNKSQWQDPANMQVPPIYPDTEAVRKDFARLFERITEFDYFVKERLDELKQAGLYEDTIVFIWSDHGNGLPRAKRWLYDSGTLAHIIVRVPEKFKTYDCPKPGSIDDRLINFIDLGPTVLNLAGIKTPEHMQGRAFLGENLPPQRNYIFAARQRIDERHDMIRSVRDRRFRYIRNFMPFQPYFNPVPYAEKCNTMKELRRLHKDGKLNAVQAQWMADRRPFEELYDLENDPWETKNLADDPQYSIRKKRLQTALYNWMVDTRDTGLLPEPEMALETQRCGSEYEIFHSPEGKERVVRLLNIANVSSNPSDSDRPLINNALDSKDASERYWAVLALGEMDKPGKNGIKNLENALNDESTSVRIAAAQSLYFHGREKTAADSLIKELYAKNLQDETVHYAINVLDSYFGDDAKPAIERVKELQDSNPGRYSKRMIEIFLEKFAV
;
A
#
# COMPACT_ATOMS: atom_id res chain seq x y z
N MET A 1 -16.09 -6.16 -5.56
CA MET A 1 -14.69 -5.75 -5.75
C MET A 1 -14.23 -4.88 -4.58
N ARG A 2 -12.93 -4.86 -4.24
CA ARG A 2 -12.36 -3.99 -3.19
C ARG A 2 -12.04 -2.58 -3.75
N CYS A 3 -11.68 -2.48 -5.03
CA CYS A 3 -11.53 -1.24 -5.79
C CYS A 3 -12.15 -1.44 -7.19
N THR A 4 -12.66 -0.37 -7.81
CA THR A 4 -13.35 -0.37 -9.11
C THR A 4 -12.68 0.58 -10.09
N ALA A 5 -11.35 0.70 -10.03
CA ALA A 5 -10.61 1.57 -10.93
C ALA A 5 -10.82 1.12 -12.37
N SER A 6 -10.96 2.09 -13.26
CA SER A 6 -11.04 1.83 -14.70
C SER A 6 -9.65 1.99 -15.30
N LYS A 7 -9.25 1.06 -16.16
CA LYS A 7 -7.99 1.18 -16.91
C LYS A 7 -8.31 1.50 -18.37
N PRO A 8 -7.49 2.30 -19.06
CA PRO A 8 -7.58 2.46 -20.51
C PRO A 8 -7.50 1.12 -21.24
N ASP A 9 -8.23 0.99 -22.35
CA ASP A 9 -8.24 -0.23 -23.16
C ASP A 9 -6.87 -0.56 -23.78
N SER A 10 -6.01 0.44 -23.96
CA SER A 10 -4.65 0.29 -24.45
C SER A 10 -3.73 -0.42 -23.45
N ILE A 11 -4.06 -0.39 -22.15
CA ILE A 11 -3.28 -1.05 -21.09
C ILE A 11 -3.86 -2.45 -20.88
N LYS A 12 -3.05 -3.47 -21.16
CA LYS A 12 -3.43 -4.88 -21.05
C LYS A 12 -2.69 -5.58 -19.92
N CYS A 13 -3.29 -6.60 -19.33
CA CYS A 13 -2.58 -7.53 -18.46
C CYS A 13 -1.48 -8.23 -19.27
N PHE A 14 -0.28 -8.44 -18.70
CA PHE A 14 0.84 -9.02 -19.47
C PHE A 14 0.50 -10.42 -20.03
N THR A 15 -0.38 -11.14 -19.36
CA THR A 15 -0.89 -12.45 -19.77
C THR A 15 -1.73 -12.41 -21.04
N GLU A 16 -2.37 -11.28 -21.36
CA GLU A 16 -3.08 -11.10 -22.64
C GLU A 16 -2.09 -11.21 -23.83
N TYR A 17 -0.87 -10.71 -23.68
CA TYR A 17 0.18 -10.83 -24.69
C TYR A 17 0.69 -12.27 -24.80
N LEU A 18 0.90 -12.95 -23.67
CA LEU A 18 1.29 -14.37 -23.65
C LEU A 18 0.26 -15.24 -24.38
N ARG A 19 -1.03 -15.03 -24.08
CA ARG A 19 -2.12 -15.79 -24.72
C ARG A 19 -2.21 -15.55 -26.21
N LYS A 20 -1.94 -14.31 -26.66
CA LYS A 20 -1.87 -13.98 -28.08
C LYS A 20 -0.77 -14.79 -28.80
N GLU A 21 0.35 -15.06 -28.13
CA GLU A 21 1.43 -15.90 -28.63
C GLU A 21 1.23 -17.41 -28.33
N GLY A 22 0.03 -17.80 -27.90
CA GLY A 22 -0.36 -19.21 -27.78
C GLY A 22 -0.07 -19.86 -26.41
N TYR A 23 0.39 -19.12 -25.42
CA TYR A 23 0.54 -19.63 -24.05
C TYR A 23 -0.82 -19.91 -23.41
N TYR A 24 -0.91 -21.03 -22.71
CA TYR A 24 -2.02 -21.32 -21.81
C TYR A 24 -1.76 -20.69 -20.43
N CYS A 25 -2.57 -19.72 -20.05
CA CYS A 25 -2.36 -18.92 -18.85
C CYS A 25 -3.39 -19.23 -17.75
N THR A 26 -2.93 -19.62 -16.56
CA THR A 26 -3.81 -19.90 -15.41
C THR A 26 -3.43 -19.14 -14.15
N ASN A 27 -4.43 -18.77 -13.36
CA ASN A 27 -4.23 -18.22 -12.01
C ASN A 27 -5.07 -18.97 -10.97
N ARG A 28 -4.40 -19.72 -10.10
CA ARG A 28 -5.08 -20.47 -9.04
C ARG A 28 -5.18 -19.67 -7.77
N ALA A 29 -6.44 -19.59 -7.35
CA ALA A 29 -7.01 -18.86 -6.23
C ALA A 29 -7.13 -17.35 -6.42
N LYS A 30 -6.21 -16.60 -5.84
CA LYS A 30 -6.38 -15.17 -5.58
C LYS A 30 -5.92 -14.30 -6.76
N GLU A 31 -6.76 -13.34 -7.14
CA GLU A 31 -6.38 -12.24 -8.04
C GLU A 31 -6.19 -10.93 -7.25
N ASP A 32 -7.22 -10.53 -6.48
CA ASP A 32 -7.25 -9.27 -5.71
C ASP A 32 -6.85 -8.02 -6.54
N TYR A 33 -7.16 -8.02 -7.84
CA TYR A 33 -6.98 -6.85 -8.70
C TYR A 33 -7.91 -5.70 -8.30
N ASN A 34 -7.43 -4.48 -8.55
CA ASN A 34 -8.17 -3.24 -8.27
C ASN A 34 -9.01 -2.76 -9.47
N PHE A 35 -9.19 -3.61 -10.48
CA PHE A 35 -10.01 -3.39 -11.67
C PHE A 35 -10.73 -4.68 -12.04
N GLU A 36 -11.77 -4.59 -12.87
CA GLU A 36 -12.46 -5.78 -13.38
C GLU A 36 -11.51 -6.60 -14.27
N THR A 37 -11.22 -7.84 -13.86
CA THR A 37 -10.32 -8.73 -14.60
C THR A 37 -10.84 -8.95 -16.02
N PRO A 38 -10.08 -8.55 -17.06
CA PRO A 38 -10.48 -8.78 -18.44
C PRO A 38 -10.69 -10.26 -18.72
N LYS A 39 -11.73 -10.61 -19.49
CA LYS A 39 -12.01 -12.01 -19.89
C LYS A 39 -10.83 -12.69 -20.56
N ASN A 40 -10.01 -11.90 -21.26
CA ASN A 40 -8.83 -12.38 -21.95
C ASN A 40 -7.55 -12.38 -21.08
N ALA A 41 -7.60 -11.99 -19.81
CA ALA A 41 -6.44 -12.04 -18.91
C ALA A 41 -5.98 -13.47 -18.60
N TRP A 42 -6.90 -14.43 -18.50
CA TRP A 42 -6.59 -15.82 -18.17
C TRP A 42 -7.38 -16.78 -19.05
N ASP A 43 -6.81 -17.95 -19.39
CA ASP A 43 -7.59 -19.05 -19.94
C ASP A 43 -8.50 -19.63 -18.86
N VAL A 44 -7.98 -19.76 -17.63
CA VAL A 44 -8.72 -20.25 -16.47
C VAL A 44 -8.21 -19.55 -15.21
N SER A 45 -9.12 -19.03 -14.38
CA SER A 45 -8.81 -18.40 -13.09
C SER A 45 -9.81 -18.78 -12.01
N GLY A 46 -9.36 -18.88 -10.75
CA GLY A 46 -10.18 -19.21 -9.57
C GLY A 46 -9.83 -20.54 -8.90
N GLU A 47 -10.55 -20.87 -7.82
CA GLU A 47 -10.32 -22.07 -6.99
C GLU A 47 -11.15 -23.29 -7.39
N ASN A 48 -12.41 -23.10 -7.78
CA ASN A 48 -13.41 -24.15 -8.00
C ASN A 48 -14.31 -23.83 -9.20
N ASP A 49 -14.76 -24.88 -9.93
CA ASP A 49 -15.61 -24.81 -11.12
C ASP A 49 -16.84 -25.63 -10.78
N SER A 50 -18.01 -25.01 -10.79
CA SER A 50 -19.26 -25.69 -10.48
C SER A 50 -19.63 -26.78 -11.51
N ALA A 51 -19.01 -26.77 -12.70
CA ALA A 51 -19.17 -27.76 -13.76
C ALA A 51 -18.10 -28.87 -13.76
N LYS A 52 -16.97 -28.73 -13.04
CA LYS A 52 -15.90 -29.74 -12.95
C LYS A 52 -15.58 -30.06 -11.49
N LYS A 53 -15.78 -31.32 -11.08
CA LYS A 53 -15.32 -31.83 -9.77
C LYS A 53 -13.79 -31.96 -9.75
N GLY A 54 -13.05 -30.86 -9.62
CA GLY A 54 -11.58 -30.86 -9.54
C GLY A 54 -11.00 -29.44 -9.37
N PRO A 55 -9.71 -29.32 -8.99
CA PRO A 55 -9.06 -28.01 -8.86
C PRO A 55 -9.04 -27.30 -10.21
N VAL A 56 -9.49 -26.06 -10.22
CA VAL A 56 -9.53 -25.22 -11.42
C VAL A 56 -8.23 -24.43 -11.53
N SER A 57 -7.87 -24.06 -12.76
CA SER A 57 -6.74 -23.16 -13.05
C SER A 57 -5.36 -23.84 -12.92
N HIS A 58 -5.17 -24.99 -13.56
CA HIS A 58 -3.90 -25.70 -13.59
C HIS A 58 -3.29 -25.77 -15.00
N TRP A 59 -1.97 -25.68 -15.12
CA TRP A 59 -1.26 -25.87 -16.40
C TRP A 59 -1.45 -27.25 -17.06
N ARG A 60 -1.99 -28.23 -16.32
CA ARG A 60 -2.25 -29.59 -16.81
C ARG A 60 -3.43 -29.64 -17.77
N ASP A 61 -4.33 -28.67 -17.67
CA ASP A 61 -5.50 -28.54 -18.52
C ASP A 61 -5.18 -27.87 -19.87
N ARG A 62 -3.90 -27.55 -20.12
CA ARG A 62 -3.48 -26.94 -21.37
C ARG A 62 -3.69 -27.89 -22.56
N PRO A 63 -4.10 -27.39 -23.73
CA PRO A 63 -4.07 -28.16 -24.96
C PRO A 63 -2.68 -28.75 -25.25
N GLU A 64 -2.64 -29.93 -25.87
CA GLU A 64 -1.40 -30.62 -26.21
C GLU A 64 -0.44 -29.72 -27.01
N GLY A 65 0.84 -29.77 -26.68
CA GLY A 65 1.90 -28.99 -27.34
C GLY A 65 1.97 -27.50 -26.97
N LYS A 66 0.99 -26.94 -26.25
CA LYS A 66 1.05 -25.52 -25.87
C LYS A 66 2.03 -25.25 -24.70
N PRO A 67 2.77 -24.13 -24.71
CA PRO A 67 3.48 -23.66 -23.54
C PRO A 67 2.49 -23.11 -22.49
N PHE A 68 2.92 -22.98 -21.24
CA PHE A 68 2.06 -22.49 -20.18
C PHE A 68 2.72 -21.41 -19.32
N PHE A 69 1.89 -20.56 -18.73
CA PHE A 69 2.22 -19.68 -17.62
C PHE A 69 1.18 -19.91 -16.52
N ALA A 70 1.59 -20.36 -15.34
CA ALA A 70 0.67 -20.73 -14.27
C ALA A 70 1.09 -20.10 -12.95
N VAL A 71 0.15 -19.41 -12.31
CA VAL A 71 0.30 -18.82 -10.98
C VAL A 71 -0.45 -19.67 -9.97
N PHE A 72 0.20 -19.99 -8.85
CA PHE A 72 -0.39 -20.70 -7.73
C PHE A 72 -0.24 -19.88 -6.46
N ASN A 73 -1.36 -19.36 -5.93
CA ASN A 73 -1.33 -18.55 -4.71
C ASN A 73 -1.49 -19.43 -3.47
N PHE A 74 -0.60 -19.24 -2.49
CA PHE A 74 -0.67 -19.90 -1.19
C PHE A 74 -1.25 -18.94 -0.14
N MET A 75 -2.39 -19.28 0.44
CA MET A 75 -3.15 -18.38 1.32
C MET A 75 -2.86 -18.56 2.80
N GLU A 76 -2.15 -19.61 3.21
CA GLU A 76 -2.02 -19.95 4.63
C GLU A 76 -0.98 -19.12 5.39
N THR A 77 -0.15 -18.33 4.68
CA THR A 77 0.73 -17.31 5.28
C THR A 77 0.05 -15.94 5.44
N HIS A 78 -1.22 -15.78 5.04
CA HIS A 78 -1.94 -14.52 5.16
C HIS A 78 -2.12 -14.09 6.62
N GLU A 79 -2.14 -12.77 6.90
CA GLU A 79 -2.17 -12.23 8.27
C GLU A 79 -3.29 -12.81 9.15
N SER A 80 -4.46 -13.10 8.56
CA SER A 80 -5.60 -13.67 9.27
C SER A 80 -5.38 -15.10 9.76
N ARG A 81 -4.39 -15.80 9.21
CA ARG A 81 -3.98 -17.15 9.64
C ARG A 81 -3.01 -17.10 10.82
N LEU A 82 -2.57 -15.91 11.21
CA LEU A 82 -1.73 -15.67 12.39
C LEU A 82 -2.54 -15.23 13.62
N TRP A 83 -3.84 -14.96 13.49
CA TRP A 83 -4.65 -14.46 14.59
C TRP A 83 -5.08 -15.58 15.55
N ASN A 84 -5.16 -15.25 16.85
CA ASN A 84 -5.66 -16.19 17.86
C ASN A 84 -7.17 -16.43 17.64
N SER A 85 -7.53 -17.61 17.17
CA SER A 85 -8.88 -18.17 17.30
C SER A 85 -8.91 -19.15 18.49
N ALA A 86 -10.08 -19.57 18.97
CA ALA A 86 -10.17 -20.61 20.02
C ALA A 86 -9.41 -21.91 19.65
N ASP A 87 -9.22 -22.17 18.35
CA ASP A 87 -8.46 -23.30 17.82
C ASP A 87 -6.94 -23.07 17.76
N PHE A 88 -6.48 -21.81 17.85
CA PHE A 88 -5.07 -21.43 17.63
C PHE A 88 -4.11 -22.00 18.67
N GLU A 89 -4.54 -22.18 19.92
CA GLU A 89 -3.68 -22.74 20.97
C GLU A 89 -3.44 -24.25 20.82
N ASN A 90 -4.31 -24.96 20.09
CA ASN A 90 -4.29 -26.44 20.03
C ASN A 90 -4.13 -27.01 18.61
N THR A 91 -4.00 -26.16 17.58
CA THR A 91 -3.92 -26.63 16.18
C THR A 91 -2.64 -26.19 15.52
N HIS A 92 -1.87 -27.14 14.99
CA HIS A 92 -0.73 -26.90 14.11
C HIS A 92 -1.17 -27.17 12.66
N PRO A 93 -0.43 -26.71 11.63
CA PRO A 93 -0.78 -27.08 10.26
C PRO A 93 -0.80 -28.59 10.11
N GLU A 94 -1.86 -29.15 9.53
CA GLU A 94 -2.05 -30.61 9.43
C GLU A 94 -0.89 -31.33 8.74
N LYS A 95 -0.19 -30.63 7.82
CA LYS A 95 0.98 -31.16 7.11
C LYS A 95 2.23 -31.27 7.98
N LEU A 96 2.30 -30.56 9.11
CA LEU A 96 3.47 -30.57 9.98
C LEU A 96 3.36 -31.68 11.02
N ASN A 97 4.46 -32.39 11.21
CA ASN A 97 4.59 -33.31 12.34
C ASN A 97 5.15 -32.58 13.58
N LYS A 98 5.10 -33.25 14.74
CA LYS A 98 5.49 -32.66 16.04
C LYS A 98 6.91 -32.11 16.10
N SER A 99 7.87 -32.67 15.34
CA SER A 99 9.25 -32.17 15.38
C SER A 99 9.46 -30.88 14.57
N GLN A 100 8.46 -30.48 13.77
CA GLN A 100 8.46 -29.25 12.99
C GLN A 100 7.68 -28.12 13.66
N TRP A 101 6.99 -28.41 14.76
CA TRP A 101 6.30 -27.40 15.55
C TRP A 101 7.31 -26.45 16.18
N GLN A 102 6.98 -25.17 16.18
CA GLN A 102 7.88 -24.13 16.67
C GLN A 102 7.58 -23.87 18.13
N ASP A 103 8.60 -23.96 18.98
CA ASP A 103 8.49 -23.57 20.39
C ASP A 103 8.59 -22.04 20.50
N PRO A 104 7.54 -21.34 20.94
CA PRO A 104 7.58 -19.90 21.14
C PRO A 104 8.74 -19.45 22.03
N ALA A 105 9.17 -20.25 23.01
CA ALA A 105 10.28 -19.89 23.90
C ALA A 105 11.61 -19.69 23.17
N ASN A 106 11.79 -20.31 22.00
CA ASN A 106 12.99 -20.24 21.18
C ASN A 106 12.92 -19.16 20.07
N MET A 107 11.81 -18.42 19.98
CA MET A 107 11.64 -17.42 18.94
C MET A 107 12.46 -16.16 19.22
N GLN A 108 13.21 -15.71 18.22
CA GLN A 108 13.88 -14.42 18.24
C GLN A 108 12.91 -13.34 17.78
N VAL A 109 12.60 -12.40 18.66
CA VAL A 109 11.69 -11.29 18.37
C VAL A 109 12.49 -10.09 17.86
N PRO A 110 12.16 -9.53 16.68
CA PRO A 110 12.77 -8.30 16.18
C PRO A 110 12.65 -7.14 17.19
N PRO A 111 13.64 -6.23 17.28
CA PRO A 111 13.66 -5.16 18.29
C PRO A 111 12.50 -4.16 18.16
N ILE A 112 11.85 -4.11 17.00
CA ILE A 112 10.65 -3.32 16.71
C ILE A 112 9.39 -3.84 17.42
N TYR A 113 9.43 -5.04 18.01
CA TYR A 113 8.33 -5.63 18.78
C TYR A 113 8.75 -5.87 20.24
N PRO A 114 7.81 -5.83 21.19
CA PRO A 114 8.05 -6.23 22.57
C PRO A 114 8.23 -7.75 22.65
N ASP A 115 9.27 -8.17 23.36
CA ASP A 115 9.59 -9.59 23.53
C ASP A 115 8.69 -10.23 24.61
N THR A 116 7.47 -10.58 24.22
CA THR A 116 6.47 -11.23 25.08
C THR A 116 6.05 -12.58 24.53
N GLU A 117 5.46 -13.42 25.37
CA GLU A 117 4.95 -14.73 24.95
C GLU A 117 3.95 -14.62 23.80
N ALA A 118 3.06 -13.61 23.82
CA ALA A 118 2.07 -13.40 22.76
C ALA A 118 2.74 -13.10 21.40
N VAL A 119 3.77 -12.26 21.40
CA VAL A 119 4.53 -11.94 20.18
C VAL A 119 5.31 -13.15 19.69
N ARG A 120 5.99 -13.86 20.59
CA ARG A 120 6.72 -15.10 20.25
C ARG A 120 5.80 -16.16 19.64
N LYS A 121 4.56 -16.31 20.16
CA LYS A 121 3.55 -17.22 19.61
C LYS A 121 3.15 -16.86 18.18
N ASP A 122 2.96 -15.58 17.88
CA ASP A 122 2.65 -15.13 16.51
C ASP A 122 3.82 -15.45 15.54
N PHE A 123 5.07 -15.27 15.98
CA PHE A 123 6.26 -15.65 15.19
C PHE A 123 6.39 -17.15 14.98
N ALA A 124 6.20 -17.95 16.03
CA ALA A 124 6.21 -19.41 15.94
C ALA A 124 5.17 -19.89 14.91
N ARG A 125 3.95 -19.36 14.97
CA ARG A 125 2.88 -19.64 14.01
C ARG A 125 3.28 -19.26 12.58
N LEU A 126 3.87 -18.08 12.39
CA LEU A 126 4.33 -17.63 11.08
C LEU A 126 5.32 -18.61 10.46
N PHE A 127 6.32 -19.09 11.23
CA PHE A 127 7.29 -20.06 10.74
C PHE A 127 6.68 -21.44 10.43
N GLU A 128 5.69 -21.89 11.21
CA GLU A 128 4.93 -23.10 10.87
C GLU A 128 4.17 -22.96 9.55
N ARG A 129 3.54 -21.80 9.29
CA ARG A 129 2.87 -21.53 8.01
C ARG A 129 3.86 -21.46 6.84
N ILE A 130 5.06 -20.93 7.06
CA ILE A 130 6.14 -20.94 6.07
C ILE A 130 6.61 -22.39 5.78
N THR A 131 6.66 -23.24 6.81
CA THR A 131 6.98 -24.67 6.62
C THR A 131 5.88 -25.37 5.81
N GLU A 132 4.61 -25.05 6.04
CA GLU A 132 3.50 -25.55 5.22
C GLU A 132 3.59 -25.07 3.76
N PHE A 133 4.03 -23.82 3.55
CA PHE A 133 4.33 -23.30 2.21
C PHE A 133 5.45 -24.08 1.50
N ASP A 134 6.50 -24.50 2.23
CA ASP A 134 7.57 -25.33 1.65
C ASP A 134 7.02 -26.67 1.11
N TYR A 135 6.14 -27.34 1.87
CA TYR A 135 5.43 -28.52 1.37
C TYR A 135 4.57 -28.23 0.15
N PHE A 136 3.89 -27.08 0.12
CA PHE A 136 3.12 -26.67 -1.04
C PHE A 136 4.02 -26.49 -2.28
N VAL A 137 5.18 -25.85 -2.14
CA VAL A 137 6.17 -25.73 -3.22
C VAL A 137 6.64 -27.10 -3.67
N LYS A 138 7.03 -27.98 -2.73
CA LYS A 138 7.48 -29.35 -3.03
C LYS A 138 6.46 -30.08 -3.89
N GLU A 139 5.18 -30.04 -3.54
CA GLU A 139 4.13 -30.68 -4.33
C GLU A 139 4.10 -30.12 -5.76
N ARG A 140 4.08 -28.80 -5.96
CA ARG A 140 4.07 -28.21 -7.32
C ARG A 140 5.30 -28.63 -8.14
N LEU A 141 6.47 -28.74 -7.51
CA LEU A 141 7.68 -29.21 -8.17
C LEU A 141 7.61 -30.70 -8.52
N ASP A 142 7.07 -31.54 -7.64
CA ASP A 142 6.88 -32.97 -7.91
C ASP A 142 5.89 -33.21 -9.05
N GLU A 143 4.85 -32.39 -9.15
CA GLU A 143 3.90 -32.40 -10.27
C GLU A 143 4.59 -32.14 -11.62
N LEU A 144 5.52 -31.17 -11.67
CA LEU A 144 6.33 -30.90 -12.86
C LEU A 144 7.26 -32.07 -13.20
N LYS A 145 7.88 -32.70 -12.18
CA LYS A 145 8.76 -33.87 -12.37
C LYS A 145 7.99 -35.08 -12.89
N GLN A 146 6.83 -35.38 -12.31
CA GLN A 146 5.97 -36.49 -12.74
C GLN A 146 5.50 -36.32 -14.19
N ALA A 147 5.29 -35.08 -14.64
CA ALA A 147 4.93 -34.76 -16.01
C ALA A 147 6.13 -34.67 -16.97
N GLY A 148 7.36 -34.84 -16.49
CA GLY A 148 8.58 -34.66 -17.30
C GLY A 148 8.87 -33.21 -17.71
N LEU A 149 8.20 -32.22 -17.11
CA LEU A 149 8.28 -30.80 -17.47
C LEU A 149 9.24 -30.00 -16.57
N TYR A 150 9.85 -30.63 -15.58
CA TYR A 150 10.68 -29.95 -14.58
C TYR A 150 11.89 -29.25 -15.19
N GLU A 151 12.60 -29.89 -16.13
CA GLU A 151 13.72 -29.24 -16.84
C GLU A 151 13.26 -28.28 -17.95
N ASP A 152 11.96 -28.26 -18.23
CA ASP A 152 11.34 -27.41 -19.23
C ASP A 152 10.66 -26.16 -18.65
N THR A 153 10.73 -25.96 -17.34
CA THR A 153 9.98 -24.91 -16.63
C THR A 153 10.89 -24.05 -15.77
N ILE A 154 10.85 -22.73 -15.98
CA ILE A 154 11.40 -21.74 -15.05
C ILE A 154 10.40 -21.55 -13.92
N VAL A 155 10.86 -21.64 -12.66
CA VAL A 155 10.00 -21.52 -11.47
C VAL A 155 10.38 -20.25 -10.72
N PHE A 156 9.37 -19.43 -10.44
CA PHE A 156 9.47 -18.24 -9.59
C PHE A 156 8.71 -18.48 -8.29
N ILE A 157 9.31 -18.12 -7.16
CA ILE A 157 8.71 -18.17 -5.82
C ILE A 157 8.88 -16.79 -5.21
N TRP A 158 7.78 -16.13 -4.84
CA TRP A 158 7.79 -14.79 -4.25
C TRP A 158 6.60 -14.59 -3.30
N SER A 159 6.61 -13.47 -2.57
CA SER A 159 5.49 -12.99 -1.77
C SER A 159 4.99 -11.64 -2.31
N ASP A 160 3.72 -11.30 -2.12
CA ASP A 160 3.12 -10.03 -2.57
C ASP A 160 3.48 -8.83 -1.68
N HIS A 161 3.92 -9.07 -0.45
CA HIS A 161 4.45 -8.06 0.48
C HIS A 161 5.22 -8.73 1.64
N GLY A 162 5.67 -7.95 2.63
CA GLY A 162 6.28 -8.47 3.86
C GLY A 162 5.31 -9.27 4.74
N ASN A 163 5.71 -9.68 5.94
CA ASN A 163 4.86 -10.51 6.79
C ASN A 163 3.58 -9.79 7.29
N GLY A 164 2.62 -10.53 7.83
CA GLY A 164 1.34 -10.01 8.29
C GLY A 164 1.35 -9.29 9.65
N LEU A 165 2.51 -9.12 10.29
CA LEU A 165 2.62 -8.49 11.61
C LEU A 165 2.61 -6.96 11.50
N PRO A 166 2.32 -6.23 12.60
CA PRO A 166 2.33 -4.77 12.62
C PRO A 166 3.65 -4.20 12.09
N ARG A 167 3.67 -3.04 11.42
CA ARG A 167 4.86 -2.43 10.75
C ARG A 167 5.38 -3.17 9.50
N ALA A 168 4.99 -4.41 9.26
CA ALA A 168 5.31 -5.11 8.01
C ALA A 168 4.27 -4.78 6.94
N LYS A 169 3.26 -5.65 6.72
CA LYS A 169 2.16 -5.39 5.78
C LYS A 169 1.59 -3.97 5.97
N ARG A 170 1.31 -3.28 4.86
CA ARG A 170 0.81 -1.88 4.76
C ARG A 170 1.84 -0.79 5.01
N TRP A 171 3.13 -1.11 5.17
CA TRP A 171 4.18 -0.12 5.38
C TRP A 171 5.30 -0.19 4.36
N LEU A 172 6.00 0.93 4.20
CA LEU A 172 7.07 1.11 3.23
C LEU A 172 8.46 0.94 3.85
N TYR A 173 8.58 0.14 4.91
CA TYR A 173 9.85 -0.32 5.47
C TYR A 173 10.30 -1.60 4.78
N ASP A 174 11.55 -2.02 4.95
CA ASP A 174 12.01 -3.33 4.45
C ASP A 174 11.17 -4.46 5.04
N SER A 175 10.72 -4.36 6.30
CA SER A 175 9.79 -5.33 6.90
C SER A 175 8.49 -5.52 6.12
N GLY A 176 8.03 -4.50 5.38
CA GLY A 176 6.81 -4.52 4.58
C GLY A 176 7.01 -4.69 3.07
N THR A 177 8.20 -4.36 2.56
CA THR A 177 8.46 -4.27 1.11
C THR A 177 9.60 -5.15 0.61
N LEU A 178 10.49 -5.65 1.49
CA LEU A 178 11.54 -6.61 1.11
C LEU A 178 10.95 -8.02 1.06
N ALA A 179 10.24 -8.31 -0.03
CA ALA A 179 9.82 -9.66 -0.37
C ALA A 179 10.88 -10.31 -1.27
N HIS A 180 11.57 -11.32 -0.75
CA HIS A 180 12.56 -12.07 -1.52
C HIS A 180 11.90 -12.83 -2.67
N ILE A 181 12.62 -12.94 -3.79
CA ILE A 181 12.27 -13.81 -4.90
C ILE A 181 13.30 -14.92 -5.02
N ILE A 182 12.84 -16.15 -5.25
CA ILE A 182 13.67 -17.28 -5.63
C ILE A 182 13.31 -17.64 -7.06
N VAL A 183 14.31 -17.72 -7.94
CA VAL A 183 14.12 -18.13 -9.33
C VAL A 183 14.96 -19.37 -9.61
N ARG A 184 14.31 -20.45 -10.02
CA ARG A 184 14.97 -21.64 -10.56
C ARG A 184 14.95 -21.56 -12.08
N VAL A 185 16.13 -21.47 -12.67
CA VAL A 185 16.33 -21.57 -14.12
C VAL A 185 16.96 -22.94 -14.45
N PRO A 186 16.26 -23.81 -15.20
CA PRO A 186 16.82 -25.08 -15.67
C PRO A 186 18.12 -24.93 -16.46
N GLU A 187 18.94 -25.99 -16.48
CA GLU A 187 20.24 -26.01 -17.19
C GLU A 187 20.11 -25.56 -18.65
N LYS A 188 19.07 -26.03 -19.34
CA LYS A 188 18.84 -25.75 -20.76
C LYS A 188 18.59 -24.27 -21.07
N PHE A 189 18.26 -23.46 -20.05
CA PHE A 189 18.02 -22.02 -20.16
C PHE A 189 19.18 -21.18 -19.59
N LYS A 190 20.35 -21.79 -19.31
CA LYS A 190 21.52 -21.07 -18.78
C LYS A 190 22.18 -20.09 -19.74
N THR A 191 21.73 -19.99 -20.99
CA THR A 191 22.18 -18.95 -21.92
C THR A 191 21.79 -17.54 -21.44
N TYR A 192 20.80 -17.44 -20.54
CA TYR A 192 20.47 -16.18 -19.87
C TYR A 192 21.56 -15.80 -18.86
N ASP A 193 21.77 -14.49 -18.68
CA ASP A 193 22.71 -13.93 -17.69
C ASP A 193 22.20 -14.18 -16.26
N CYS A 194 22.38 -15.42 -15.81
CA CYS A 194 21.93 -15.94 -14.54
C CYS A 194 23.11 -16.09 -13.57
N PRO A 195 22.97 -15.63 -12.32
CA PRO A 195 23.87 -16.03 -11.24
C PRO A 195 23.92 -17.56 -11.09
N LYS A 196 25.00 -18.06 -10.51
CA LYS A 196 25.15 -19.51 -10.26
C LYS A 196 24.02 -20.03 -9.35
N PRO A 197 23.53 -21.27 -9.54
CA PRO A 197 22.55 -21.86 -8.63
C PRO A 197 23.02 -21.77 -7.17
N GLY A 198 22.12 -21.36 -6.27
CA GLY A 198 22.41 -21.15 -4.85
C GLY A 198 23.12 -19.84 -4.50
N SER A 199 23.40 -18.96 -5.47
CA SER A 199 23.93 -17.63 -5.19
C SER A 199 22.82 -16.63 -4.83
N ILE A 200 23.23 -15.55 -4.16
CA ILE A 200 22.37 -14.40 -3.86
C ILE A 200 22.65 -13.32 -4.90
N ASP A 201 21.59 -12.78 -5.47
CA ASP A 201 21.63 -11.62 -6.34
C ASP A 201 20.99 -10.44 -5.63
N ASP A 202 21.75 -9.36 -5.47
CA ASP A 202 21.35 -8.14 -4.78
C ASP A 202 20.94 -7.02 -5.74
N ARG A 203 20.65 -7.36 -7.01
CA ARG A 203 20.03 -6.44 -7.97
C ARG A 203 18.69 -5.92 -7.43
N LEU A 204 18.44 -4.63 -7.64
CA LEU A 204 17.19 -4.00 -7.25
C LEU A 204 16.09 -4.34 -8.26
N ILE A 205 15.11 -5.13 -7.83
CA ILE A 205 13.91 -5.48 -8.60
C ILE A 205 12.64 -5.01 -7.87
N ASN A 206 11.56 -4.90 -8.62
CA ASN A 206 10.22 -4.52 -8.15
C ASN A 206 9.21 -5.50 -8.76
N PHE A 207 8.04 -5.72 -8.14
CA PHE A 207 7.06 -6.67 -8.68
C PHE A 207 6.53 -6.29 -10.07
N ILE A 208 6.51 -5.00 -10.40
CA ILE A 208 6.15 -4.54 -11.75
C ILE A 208 7.08 -5.07 -12.84
N ASP A 209 8.24 -5.62 -12.48
CA ASP A 209 9.21 -6.23 -13.40
C ASP A 209 8.84 -7.65 -13.83
N LEU A 210 7.98 -8.34 -13.07
CA LEU A 210 7.63 -9.73 -13.37
C LEU A 210 6.95 -9.84 -14.73
N GLY A 211 6.02 -8.93 -15.06
CA GLY A 211 5.37 -8.88 -16.37
C GLY A 211 6.38 -8.78 -17.53
N PRO A 212 7.18 -7.70 -17.60
CA PRO A 212 8.25 -7.56 -18.59
C PRO A 212 9.25 -8.72 -18.62
N THR A 213 9.60 -9.28 -17.47
CA THR A 213 10.51 -10.44 -17.38
C THR A 213 9.91 -11.68 -18.02
N VAL A 214 8.64 -11.99 -17.74
CA VAL A 214 7.95 -13.14 -18.33
C VAL A 214 7.75 -12.94 -19.83
N LEU A 215 7.41 -11.73 -20.28
CA LEU A 215 7.32 -11.41 -21.71
C LEU A 215 8.67 -11.62 -22.41
N ASN A 216 9.77 -11.13 -21.82
CA ASN A 216 11.10 -11.28 -22.38
C ASN A 216 11.52 -12.76 -22.48
N LEU A 217 11.26 -13.56 -21.44
CA LEU A 217 11.49 -15.01 -21.44
C LEU A 217 10.68 -15.76 -22.50
N ALA A 218 9.51 -15.23 -22.88
CA ALA A 218 8.68 -15.76 -23.96
C ALA A 218 9.06 -15.22 -25.36
N GLY A 219 10.11 -14.38 -25.47
CA GLY A 219 10.50 -13.74 -26.73
C GLY A 219 9.56 -12.61 -27.18
N ILE A 220 8.71 -12.11 -26.28
CA ILE A 220 7.70 -11.09 -26.58
C ILE A 220 8.27 -9.70 -26.25
N LYS A 221 8.18 -8.77 -27.20
CA LYS A 221 8.56 -7.37 -26.96
C LYS A 221 7.69 -6.78 -25.84
N THR A 222 8.33 -6.24 -24.81
CA THR A 222 7.64 -5.52 -23.74
C THR A 222 7.01 -4.23 -24.29
N PRO A 223 5.70 -3.98 -24.06
CA PRO A 223 5.03 -2.73 -24.43
C PRO A 223 5.66 -1.51 -23.75
N GLU A 224 5.75 -0.38 -24.47
CA GLU A 224 6.44 0.84 -23.99
C GLU A 224 5.79 1.47 -22.75
N HIS A 225 4.49 1.24 -22.52
CA HIS A 225 3.80 1.75 -21.34
C HIS A 225 4.10 0.95 -20.05
N MET A 226 4.72 -0.24 -20.15
CA MET A 226 5.11 -0.99 -18.96
C MET A 226 6.34 -0.35 -18.31
N GLN A 227 6.18 0.10 -17.07
CA GLN A 227 7.22 0.78 -16.31
C GLN A 227 8.28 -0.16 -15.72
N GLY A 228 7.94 -1.45 -15.58
CA GLY A 228 8.87 -2.47 -15.10
C GLY A 228 9.99 -2.77 -16.10
N ARG A 229 11.06 -3.41 -15.63
CA ARG A 229 12.21 -3.80 -16.47
C ARG A 229 12.48 -5.28 -16.31
N ALA A 230 12.59 -5.99 -17.42
CA ALA A 230 13.01 -7.39 -17.39
C ALA A 230 14.34 -7.53 -16.64
N PHE A 231 14.43 -8.51 -15.73
CA PHE A 231 15.68 -8.82 -15.01
C PHE A 231 16.22 -10.21 -15.33
N LEU A 232 15.54 -10.97 -16.18
CA LEU A 232 15.93 -12.31 -16.63
C LEU A 232 15.48 -12.52 -18.07
N GLY A 233 16.31 -13.21 -18.86
CA GLY A 233 16.11 -13.43 -20.29
C GLY A 233 17.21 -12.77 -21.14
N GLU A 234 16.90 -12.42 -22.38
CA GLU A 234 17.84 -11.85 -23.35
C GLU A 234 17.71 -10.33 -23.44
N ASN A 235 18.78 -9.65 -23.87
CA ASN A 235 18.80 -8.20 -24.14
C ASN A 235 18.29 -7.35 -22.96
N LEU A 236 18.76 -7.68 -21.75
CA LEU A 236 18.31 -7.03 -20.53
C LEU A 236 18.69 -5.53 -20.51
N PRO A 237 17.79 -4.65 -20.04
CA PRO A 237 18.11 -3.26 -19.82
C PRO A 237 19.12 -3.09 -18.67
N PRO A 238 19.82 -1.94 -18.57
CA PRO A 238 20.68 -1.66 -17.44
C PRO A 238 19.96 -1.76 -16.10
N GLN A 239 20.66 -2.31 -15.10
CA GLN A 239 20.16 -2.36 -13.73
C GLN A 239 19.80 -0.96 -13.22
N ARG A 240 18.73 -0.89 -12.42
CA ARG A 240 18.30 0.38 -11.83
C ARG A 240 19.10 0.70 -10.58
N ASN A 241 19.26 2.00 -10.34
CA ASN A 241 19.86 2.50 -9.10
C ASN A 241 18.85 2.65 -7.95
N TYR A 242 17.55 2.67 -8.27
CA TYR A 242 16.47 2.97 -7.33
C TYR A 242 15.27 2.06 -7.56
N ILE A 243 14.62 1.66 -6.47
CA ILE A 243 13.26 1.12 -6.46
C ILE A 243 12.34 2.05 -5.66
N PHE A 244 11.09 2.11 -6.08
CA PHE A 244 10.08 2.99 -5.51
C PHE A 244 8.93 2.17 -4.94
N ALA A 245 8.32 2.69 -3.89
CA ALA A 245 7.12 2.13 -3.30
C ALA A 245 6.18 3.25 -2.87
N ALA A 246 4.87 2.98 -2.91
CA ALA A 246 3.85 3.93 -2.56
C ALA A 246 2.82 3.29 -1.63
N ARG A 247 2.30 4.10 -0.71
CA ARG A 247 1.16 3.79 0.13
C ARG A 247 0.19 4.96 0.03
N GLN A 248 -1.07 4.63 -0.17
CA GLN A 248 -2.19 5.56 -0.03
C GLN A 248 -3.14 5.03 1.05
N ARG A 249 -4.46 5.12 0.81
CA ARG A 249 -5.48 4.61 1.70
C ARG A 249 -5.26 3.14 2.04
N ILE A 250 -5.34 2.85 3.34
CA ILE A 250 -5.32 1.50 3.89
C ILE A 250 -6.71 1.20 4.38
N ASP A 251 -7.39 0.31 3.67
CA ASP A 251 -8.79 0.00 3.94
C ASP A 251 -9.61 1.30 4.07
N GLU A 252 -10.01 1.67 5.28
CA GLU A 252 -10.80 2.87 5.54
C GLU A 252 -10.01 4.15 5.81
N ARG A 253 -8.69 4.06 5.99
CA ARG A 253 -7.87 5.17 6.53
C ARG A 253 -7.04 5.81 5.44
N HIS A 254 -7.25 7.10 5.19
CA HIS A 254 -6.46 7.85 4.22
C HIS A 254 -5.01 8.01 4.68
N ASP A 255 -4.10 7.96 3.70
CA ASP A 255 -2.68 8.26 3.91
C ASP A 255 -2.03 8.63 2.58
N MET A 256 -0.83 9.22 2.64
CA MET A 256 0.01 9.42 1.48
C MET A 256 1.48 9.34 1.88
N ILE A 257 2.09 8.18 1.62
CA ILE A 257 3.51 7.91 1.88
C ILE A 257 4.16 7.42 0.60
N ARG A 258 5.38 7.90 0.34
CA ARG A 258 6.19 7.48 -0.80
C ARG A 258 7.60 7.12 -0.33
N SER A 259 8.20 6.12 -0.96
CA SER A 259 9.53 5.64 -0.59
C SER A 259 10.38 5.42 -1.83
N VAL A 260 11.67 5.74 -1.71
CA VAL A 260 12.71 5.35 -2.66
C VAL A 260 13.82 4.65 -1.89
N ARG A 261 14.33 3.57 -2.48
CA ARG A 261 15.44 2.81 -1.92
C ARG A 261 16.49 2.58 -2.99
N ASP A 262 17.76 2.80 -2.64
CA ASP A 262 18.89 2.25 -3.40
C ASP A 262 19.42 0.98 -2.72
N ARG A 263 20.63 0.53 -3.05
CA ARG A 263 21.17 -0.72 -2.49
C ARG A 263 21.37 -0.68 -0.97
N ARG A 264 21.55 0.51 -0.38
CA ARG A 264 21.88 0.69 1.03
C ARG A 264 20.92 1.60 1.79
N PHE A 265 20.45 2.68 1.17
CA PHE A 265 19.66 3.69 1.84
C PHE A 265 18.21 3.65 1.38
N ARG A 266 17.30 3.85 2.34
CA ARG A 266 15.88 4.10 2.08
C ARG A 266 15.50 5.48 2.57
N TYR A 267 14.80 6.22 1.72
CA TYR A 267 14.16 7.49 2.06
C TYR A 267 12.65 7.35 1.95
N ILE A 268 11.94 7.77 2.99
CA ILE A 268 10.48 7.78 3.07
C ILE A 268 10.00 9.22 3.23
N ARG A 269 8.98 9.60 2.47
CA ARG A 269 8.30 10.89 2.53
C ARG A 269 6.88 10.68 3.02
N ASN A 270 6.58 11.27 4.18
CA ASN A 270 5.23 11.33 4.74
C ASN A 270 4.60 12.68 4.34
N PHE A 271 3.63 12.66 3.42
CA PHE A 271 2.95 13.88 2.98
C PHE A 271 1.88 14.37 3.98
N MET A 272 1.41 13.46 4.84
CA MET A 272 0.46 13.73 5.92
C MET A 272 1.07 13.35 7.28
N PRO A 273 2.00 14.14 7.82
CA PRO A 273 2.71 13.82 9.08
C PRO A 273 1.86 14.01 10.33
N PHE A 274 0.75 14.75 10.24
CA PHE A 274 -0.28 14.84 11.29
C PHE A 274 -1.07 13.55 11.52
N GLN A 275 -0.93 12.56 10.65
CA GLN A 275 -1.50 11.23 10.84
C GLN A 275 -0.61 10.41 11.80
N PRO A 276 -1.20 9.55 12.64
CA PRO A 276 -0.45 8.67 13.52
C PRO A 276 0.35 7.64 12.72
N TYR A 277 1.34 7.02 13.35
CA TYR A 277 1.93 5.80 12.79
C TYR A 277 0.83 4.76 12.58
N PHE A 278 0.21 4.24 13.65
CA PHE A 278 -0.92 3.32 13.51
C PHE A 278 -2.28 4.01 13.48
N ASN A 279 -2.77 4.21 12.26
CA ASN A 279 -4.19 4.41 12.03
C ASN A 279 -4.98 3.14 12.41
N PRO A 280 -6.01 3.24 13.28
CA PRO A 280 -6.77 2.08 13.72
C PRO A 280 -7.60 1.53 12.55
N VAL A 281 -7.15 0.38 12.03
CA VAL A 281 -7.84 -0.41 11.02
C VAL A 281 -8.36 -1.66 11.71
N PRO A 282 -9.69 -1.86 11.83
CA PRO A 282 -10.27 -2.96 12.62
C PRO A 282 -9.74 -4.35 12.26
N TYR A 283 -9.41 -4.56 10.98
CA TYR A 283 -8.82 -5.81 10.51
C TYR A 283 -7.43 -6.06 11.13
N ALA A 284 -6.56 -5.05 11.16
CA ALA A 284 -5.21 -5.15 11.71
C ALA A 284 -5.23 -5.30 13.25
N GLU A 285 -6.20 -4.68 13.93
CA GLU A 285 -6.37 -4.73 15.39
C GLU A 285 -6.75 -6.14 15.90
N LYS A 286 -7.05 -7.11 15.01
CA LYS A 286 -7.27 -8.51 15.39
C LYS A 286 -5.98 -9.27 15.74
N CYS A 287 -4.82 -8.80 15.26
CA CYS A 287 -3.52 -9.41 15.51
C CYS A 287 -3.12 -9.32 17.00
N ASN A 288 -2.59 -10.41 17.58
CA ASN A 288 -2.21 -10.44 19.00
C ASN A 288 -1.03 -9.52 19.28
N THR A 289 -0.03 -9.52 18.40
CA THR A 289 1.10 -8.58 18.49
C THR A 289 0.62 -7.13 18.51
N MET A 290 -0.41 -6.76 17.73
CA MET A 290 -0.97 -5.40 17.75
C MET A 290 -1.66 -5.09 19.09
N LYS A 291 -2.50 -6.02 19.58
CA LYS A 291 -3.17 -5.88 20.88
C LYS A 291 -2.16 -5.72 22.03
N GLU A 292 -1.08 -6.49 21.98
CA GLU A 292 -0.03 -6.44 23.01
C GLU A 292 0.77 -5.13 22.95
N LEU A 293 1.08 -4.64 21.74
CA LEU A 293 1.65 -3.30 21.56
C LEU A 293 0.75 -2.22 22.17
N ARG A 294 -0.57 -2.23 21.89
CA ARG A 294 -1.52 -1.28 22.47
C ARG A 294 -1.58 -1.37 23.99
N ARG A 295 -1.61 -2.58 24.55
CA ARG A 295 -1.65 -2.83 26.00
C ARG A 295 -0.40 -2.30 26.69
N LEU A 296 0.79 -2.65 26.18
CA LEU A 296 2.05 -2.21 26.75
C LEU A 296 2.28 -0.70 26.57
N HIS A 297 1.78 -0.10 25.49
CA HIS A 297 1.80 1.34 25.31
C HIS A 297 0.97 2.05 26.38
N LYS A 298 -0.27 1.59 26.62
CA LYS A 298 -1.15 2.10 27.68
C LYS A 298 -0.51 1.96 29.06
N ASP A 299 0.23 0.88 29.30
CA ASP A 299 0.96 0.63 30.54
C ASP A 299 2.28 1.42 30.67
N GLY A 300 2.72 2.14 29.63
CA GLY A 300 4.00 2.84 29.62
C GLY A 300 5.24 1.93 29.61
N LYS A 301 5.09 0.69 29.11
CA LYS A 301 6.13 -0.37 29.17
C LYS A 301 6.89 -0.60 27.86
N LEU A 302 6.54 0.10 26.79
CA LEU A 302 7.29 0.03 25.53
C LEU A 302 8.59 0.82 25.63
N ASN A 303 9.66 0.30 25.03
CA ASN A 303 10.88 1.10 24.83
C ASN A 303 10.68 2.14 23.71
N ALA A 304 11.64 3.04 23.52
CA ALA A 304 11.52 4.12 22.54
C ALA A 304 11.26 3.64 21.10
N VAL A 305 11.93 2.57 20.66
CA VAL A 305 11.79 1.99 19.31
C VAL A 305 10.37 1.44 19.10
N GLN A 306 9.83 0.74 20.09
CA GLN A 306 8.49 0.17 20.03
C GLN A 306 7.41 1.24 20.18
N ALA A 307 7.63 2.22 21.08
CA ALA A 307 6.69 3.30 21.36
C ALA A 307 6.56 4.29 20.19
N GLN A 308 7.59 4.45 19.35
CA GLN A 308 7.53 5.27 18.14
C GLN A 308 6.32 4.92 17.26
N TRP A 309 6.00 3.62 17.16
CA TRP A 309 4.87 3.15 16.36
C TRP A 309 3.50 3.56 16.90
N MET A 310 3.42 3.93 18.16
CA MET A 310 2.20 4.39 18.81
C MET A 310 2.08 5.92 18.79
N ALA A 311 3.04 6.64 18.20
CA ALA A 311 2.99 8.09 18.15
C ALA A 311 1.85 8.60 17.27
N ASP A 312 1.21 9.67 17.73
CA ASP A 312 0.07 10.31 17.07
C ASP A 312 0.46 11.13 15.83
N ARG A 313 1.77 11.32 15.61
CA ARG A 313 2.33 12.02 14.45
C ARG A 313 3.58 11.31 13.96
N ARG A 314 3.96 11.60 12.71
CA ARG A 314 5.13 11.05 12.03
C ARG A 314 6.10 12.15 11.61
N PRO A 315 7.41 11.86 11.52
CA PRO A 315 8.35 12.76 10.85
C PRO A 315 7.95 12.93 9.37
N PHE A 316 8.09 14.14 8.84
CA PHE A 316 7.77 14.42 7.44
C PHE A 316 8.76 13.75 6.46
N GLU A 317 10.00 13.52 6.89
CA GLU A 317 11.06 12.80 6.18
C GLU A 317 11.69 11.72 7.06
N GLU A 318 11.96 10.55 6.48
CA GLU A 318 12.73 9.49 7.12
C GLU A 318 13.86 9.02 6.19
N LEU A 319 15.04 8.78 6.75
CA LEU A 319 16.21 8.22 6.04
C LEU A 319 16.85 7.13 6.88
N TYR A 320 17.06 5.96 6.30
CA TYR A 320 17.65 4.80 6.99
C TYR A 320 18.85 4.24 6.24
N ASP A 321 19.86 3.81 6.99
CA ASP A 321 21.02 3.06 6.50
C ASP A 321 20.79 1.56 6.74
N LEU A 322 20.33 0.83 5.72
CA LEU A 322 19.87 -0.55 5.86
C LEU A 322 21.00 -1.55 6.15
N GLU A 323 22.26 -1.18 5.90
CA GLU A 323 23.42 -2.01 6.26
C GLU A 323 23.70 -1.97 7.76
N ASN A 324 23.56 -0.80 8.39
CA ASN A 324 23.87 -0.61 9.82
C ASN A 324 22.64 -0.67 10.73
N ASP A 325 21.45 -0.46 10.16
CA ASP A 325 20.16 -0.45 10.84
C ASP A 325 19.12 -1.19 9.98
N PRO A 326 19.21 -2.54 9.89
CA PRO A 326 18.32 -3.35 9.04
C PRO A 326 16.86 -3.34 9.50
N TRP A 327 16.60 -2.85 10.71
CA TRP A 327 15.25 -2.70 11.26
C TRP A 327 14.70 -1.28 11.10
N GLU A 328 15.45 -0.36 10.50
CA GLU A 328 15.01 1.02 10.23
C GLU A 328 14.47 1.72 11.50
N THR A 329 15.26 1.66 12.56
CA THR A 329 14.94 2.19 13.90
C THR A 329 15.55 3.55 14.19
N LYS A 330 16.57 3.96 13.42
CA LYS A 330 17.25 5.25 13.57
C LYS A 330 17.04 6.11 12.33
N ASN A 331 16.13 7.09 12.44
CA ASN A 331 15.93 8.08 11.39
C ASN A 331 17.14 9.04 11.31
N LEU A 332 17.76 9.12 10.14
CA LEU A 332 18.94 9.95 9.82
C LEU A 332 18.57 11.21 9.01
N ALA A 333 17.28 11.49 8.80
CA ALA A 333 16.84 12.57 7.89
C ALA A 333 17.31 13.96 8.32
N ASP A 334 17.45 14.19 9.63
CA ASP A 334 17.91 15.47 10.19
C ASP A 334 19.41 15.50 10.48
N ASP A 335 20.13 14.40 10.23
CA ASP A 335 21.59 14.34 10.41
C ASP A 335 22.30 15.06 9.25
N PRO A 336 23.02 16.17 9.51
CA PRO A 336 23.71 16.93 8.46
C PRO A 336 24.70 16.10 7.65
N GLN A 337 25.29 15.05 8.23
CA GLN A 337 26.24 14.16 7.55
C GLN A 337 25.59 13.41 6.39
N TYR A 338 24.28 13.21 6.43
CA TYR A 338 23.52 12.47 5.42
C TYR A 338 22.76 13.39 4.45
N SER A 339 22.88 14.71 4.58
CA SER A 339 22.16 15.71 3.77
C SER A 339 22.27 15.49 2.25
N ILE A 340 23.48 15.24 1.74
CA ILE A 340 23.71 14.96 0.31
C ILE A 340 22.99 13.68 -0.13
N ARG A 341 23.04 12.63 0.70
CA ARG A 341 22.37 11.34 0.42
C ARG A 341 20.86 11.50 0.45
N LYS A 342 20.31 12.17 1.47
CA LYS A 342 18.88 12.52 1.57
C LYS A 342 18.44 13.26 0.31
N LYS A 343 19.14 14.33 -0.07
CA LYS A 343 18.75 15.16 -1.21
C LYS A 343 18.76 14.39 -2.53
N ARG A 344 19.74 13.50 -2.75
CA ARG A 344 19.80 12.63 -3.93
C ARG A 344 18.57 11.72 -4.02
N LEU A 345 18.24 11.03 -2.91
CA LEU A 345 17.10 10.12 -2.87
C LEU A 345 15.77 10.88 -2.99
N GLN A 346 15.61 11.97 -2.24
CA GLN A 346 14.46 12.88 -2.36
C GLN A 346 14.22 13.31 -3.82
N THR A 347 15.29 13.73 -4.52
CA THR A 347 15.20 14.14 -5.93
C THR A 347 14.78 12.96 -6.83
N ALA A 348 15.34 11.77 -6.62
CA ALA A 348 14.95 10.58 -7.35
C ALA A 348 13.47 10.24 -7.13
N LEU A 349 12.97 10.37 -5.90
CA LEU A 349 11.57 10.12 -5.56
C LEU A 349 10.63 11.11 -6.25
N TYR A 350 10.94 12.41 -6.20
CA TYR A 350 10.11 13.43 -6.82
C TYR A 350 10.10 13.32 -8.34
N ASN A 351 11.23 13.03 -8.96
CA ASN A 351 11.29 12.76 -10.39
C ASN A 351 10.41 11.56 -10.75
N TRP A 352 10.47 10.48 -9.97
CA TRP A 352 9.61 9.32 -10.18
C TRP A 352 8.12 9.69 -10.07
N MET A 353 7.70 10.40 -9.03
CA MET A 353 6.29 10.83 -8.87
C MET A 353 5.81 11.67 -10.06
N VAL A 354 6.65 12.58 -10.55
CA VAL A 354 6.35 13.42 -11.72
C VAL A 354 6.29 12.57 -12.99
N ASP A 355 7.26 11.69 -13.22
CA ASP A 355 7.36 10.88 -14.42
C ASP A 355 6.26 9.82 -14.50
N THR A 356 5.82 9.26 -13.36
CA THR A 356 4.71 8.31 -13.28
C THR A 356 3.34 8.97 -13.13
N ARG A 357 3.27 10.31 -13.14
CA ARG A 357 2.02 11.06 -13.04
C ARG A 357 1.20 10.67 -11.80
N ASP A 358 1.80 10.79 -10.63
CA ASP A 358 1.23 10.32 -9.35
C ASP A 358 -0.09 11.03 -8.98
N THR A 359 -1.21 10.37 -9.27
CA THR A 359 -2.58 10.81 -8.93
C THR A 359 -2.84 10.89 -7.43
N GLY A 360 -1.96 10.31 -6.61
CA GLY A 360 -2.13 10.36 -5.17
C GLY A 360 -1.95 11.74 -4.55
N LEU A 361 -1.51 12.74 -5.33
CA LEU A 361 -1.50 14.16 -4.96
C LEU A 361 -2.91 14.78 -4.94
N LEU A 362 -3.93 14.09 -5.46
CA LEU A 362 -5.31 14.54 -5.43
C LEU A 362 -6.02 13.93 -4.20
N PRO A 363 -6.81 14.72 -3.44
CA PRO A 363 -7.73 14.13 -2.46
C PRO A 363 -8.78 13.27 -3.18
N GLU A 364 -9.19 12.15 -2.58
CA GLU A 364 -10.04 11.14 -3.23
C GLU A 364 -11.33 11.69 -3.87
N PRO A 365 -12.07 12.63 -3.25
CA PRO A 365 -13.24 13.22 -3.91
C PRO A 365 -12.91 13.98 -5.20
N GLU A 366 -11.81 14.73 -5.26
CA GLU A 366 -11.38 15.40 -6.49
C GLU A 366 -10.93 14.39 -7.55
N MET A 367 -10.20 13.35 -7.12
CA MET A 367 -9.80 12.27 -8.03
C MET A 367 -11.00 11.56 -8.63
N ALA A 368 -12.05 11.27 -7.85
CA ALA A 368 -13.28 10.65 -8.36
C ALA A 368 -14.01 11.55 -9.37
N LEU A 369 -14.14 12.85 -9.07
CA LEU A 369 -14.69 13.86 -9.99
C LEU A 369 -13.90 13.93 -11.30
N GLU A 370 -12.57 13.90 -11.21
CA GLU A 370 -11.69 13.96 -12.37
C GLU A 370 -11.76 12.69 -13.22
N THR A 371 -11.72 11.52 -12.59
CA THR A 371 -11.92 10.22 -13.24
C THR A 371 -13.24 10.18 -14.03
N GLN A 372 -14.33 10.72 -13.48
CA GLN A 372 -15.61 10.80 -14.21
C GLN A 372 -15.53 11.65 -15.47
N ARG A 373 -14.68 12.69 -15.49
CA ARG A 373 -14.50 13.58 -16.65
C ARG A 373 -13.61 12.99 -17.72
N CYS A 374 -12.52 12.32 -17.35
CA CYS A 374 -11.52 11.78 -18.29
C CYS A 374 -11.63 10.27 -18.56
N GLY A 375 -12.49 9.55 -17.84
CA GLY A 375 -12.82 8.14 -18.04
C GLY A 375 -11.96 7.14 -17.25
N SER A 376 -10.78 7.54 -16.75
CA SER A 376 -9.97 6.73 -15.83
C SER A 376 -9.02 7.59 -15.01
N GLU A 377 -8.56 7.07 -13.87
CA GLU A 377 -7.54 7.72 -13.04
C GLU A 377 -6.24 7.94 -13.81
N TYR A 378 -5.88 7.00 -14.71
CA TYR A 378 -4.69 7.11 -15.54
C TYR A 378 -4.72 8.40 -16.39
N GLU A 379 -5.86 8.73 -17.01
CA GLU A 379 -5.95 9.86 -17.94
C GLU A 379 -5.83 11.25 -17.26
N ILE A 380 -6.03 11.35 -15.93
CA ILE A 380 -6.10 12.63 -15.20
C ILE A 380 -4.89 13.53 -15.48
N PHE A 381 -3.69 12.94 -15.50
CA PHE A 381 -2.42 13.66 -15.66
C PHE A 381 -1.68 13.28 -16.96
N HIS A 382 -2.34 12.57 -17.88
CA HIS A 382 -1.77 12.22 -19.18
C HIS A 382 -2.22 13.18 -20.30
N SER A 383 -2.84 14.30 -19.95
CA SER A 383 -2.94 15.48 -20.82
C SER A 383 -1.58 16.16 -21.05
N PRO A 384 -1.41 17.00 -22.10
CA PRO A 384 -0.15 17.70 -22.36
C PRO A 384 0.36 18.53 -21.17
N GLU A 385 -0.53 19.14 -20.38
CA GLU A 385 -0.21 19.98 -19.22
C GLU A 385 -0.18 19.19 -17.88
N GLY A 386 -0.45 17.88 -17.93
CA GLY A 386 -0.58 17.05 -16.74
C GLY A 386 0.73 16.92 -15.96
N LYS A 387 1.89 16.92 -16.64
CA LYS A 387 3.20 16.85 -15.97
C LYS A 387 3.45 18.11 -15.14
N GLU A 388 3.19 19.28 -15.70
CA GLU A 388 3.35 20.57 -15.03
C GLU A 388 2.40 20.69 -13.84
N ARG A 389 1.17 20.17 -13.97
CA ARG A 389 0.21 20.11 -12.86
C ARG A 389 0.71 19.24 -11.71
N VAL A 390 1.26 18.06 -11.98
CA VAL A 390 1.88 17.20 -10.95
C VAL A 390 3.02 17.93 -10.24
N VAL A 391 3.86 18.68 -10.97
CA VAL A 391 4.94 19.48 -10.36
C VAL A 391 4.38 20.55 -9.41
N ARG A 392 3.33 21.28 -9.82
CA ARG A 392 2.71 22.30 -8.95
C ARG A 392 2.11 21.69 -7.68
N LEU A 393 1.34 20.60 -7.83
CA LEU A 393 0.76 19.87 -6.70
C LEU A 393 1.83 19.32 -5.76
N LEU A 394 2.89 18.72 -6.29
CA LEU A 394 3.99 18.19 -5.49
C LEU A 394 4.72 19.29 -4.71
N ASN A 395 4.87 20.49 -5.29
CA ASN A 395 5.49 21.62 -4.61
C ASN A 395 4.68 22.05 -3.37
N ILE A 396 3.37 22.27 -3.52
CA ILE A 396 2.53 22.69 -2.39
C ILE A 396 2.32 21.54 -1.38
N ALA A 397 2.18 20.30 -1.83
CA ALA A 397 2.09 19.13 -0.96
C ALA A 397 3.36 18.95 -0.11
N ASN A 398 4.54 19.24 -0.67
CA ASN A 398 5.79 19.17 0.09
C ASN A 398 5.84 20.23 1.20
N VAL A 399 5.45 21.47 0.91
CA VAL A 399 5.36 22.53 1.92
C VAL A 399 4.31 22.17 2.97
N SER A 400 3.17 21.62 2.58
CA SER A 400 2.09 21.27 3.49
C SER A 400 2.50 20.33 4.61
N SER A 401 3.47 19.45 4.40
CA SER A 401 3.90 18.48 5.43
C SER A 401 4.84 19.07 6.48
N ASN A 402 5.51 20.20 6.22
CA ASN A 402 6.38 20.84 7.19
C ASN A 402 6.55 22.34 6.85
N PRO A 403 5.49 23.13 7.00
CA PRO A 403 5.45 24.50 6.51
C PRO A 403 6.25 25.45 7.42
N SER A 404 6.93 26.42 6.82
CA SER A 404 7.61 27.51 7.51
C SER A 404 7.04 28.88 7.13
N ASP A 405 7.41 29.93 7.87
CA ASP A 405 7.04 31.31 7.51
C ASP A 405 7.57 31.73 6.12
N SER A 406 8.66 31.13 5.66
CA SER A 406 9.22 31.42 4.34
C SER A 406 8.37 30.90 3.18
N ASP A 407 7.47 29.95 3.45
CA ASP A 407 6.61 29.33 2.45
C ASP A 407 5.28 30.07 2.23
N ARG A 408 5.00 31.11 3.02
CA ARG A 408 3.76 31.90 2.93
C ARG A 408 3.43 32.41 1.51
N PRO A 409 4.39 32.88 0.69
CA PRO A 409 4.09 33.27 -0.68
C PRO A 409 3.56 32.11 -1.52
N LEU A 410 4.13 30.90 -1.38
CA LEU A 410 3.66 29.72 -2.09
C LEU A 410 2.26 29.30 -1.61
N ILE A 411 2.05 29.28 -0.29
CA ILE A 411 0.75 28.93 0.33
C ILE A 411 -0.34 29.89 -0.15
N ASN A 412 -0.09 31.21 -0.07
CA ASN A 412 -1.07 32.21 -0.49
C ASN A 412 -1.38 32.11 -1.99
N ASN A 413 -0.37 31.92 -2.84
CA ASN A 413 -0.60 31.73 -4.27
C ASN A 413 -1.43 30.45 -4.56
N ALA A 414 -1.21 29.38 -3.81
CA ALA A 414 -1.96 28.14 -3.95
C ALA A 414 -3.40 28.27 -3.44
N LEU A 415 -3.68 29.08 -2.41
CA LEU A 415 -5.04 29.40 -1.95
C LEU A 415 -5.88 30.11 -3.04
N ASP A 416 -5.23 30.94 -3.86
CA ASP A 416 -5.88 31.64 -4.98
C ASP A 416 -5.93 30.80 -6.28
N SER A 417 -5.47 29.55 -6.25
CA SER A 417 -5.40 28.69 -7.42
C SER A 417 -6.79 28.29 -7.91
N LYS A 418 -6.93 28.12 -9.23
CA LYS A 418 -8.14 27.53 -9.84
C LYS A 418 -8.23 26.03 -9.61
N ASP A 419 -7.13 25.39 -9.23
CA ASP A 419 -7.08 23.96 -8.94
C ASP A 419 -7.44 23.71 -7.47
N ALA A 420 -8.57 23.03 -7.24
CA ALA A 420 -9.02 22.67 -5.89
C ALA A 420 -7.98 21.85 -5.12
N SER A 421 -7.17 21.03 -5.80
CA SER A 421 -6.15 20.22 -5.15
C SER A 421 -4.94 21.05 -4.70
N GLU A 422 -4.61 22.15 -5.39
CA GLU A 422 -3.61 23.10 -4.90
C GLU A 422 -4.12 23.85 -3.66
N ARG A 423 -5.38 24.29 -3.68
CA ARG A 423 -6.03 24.93 -2.52
C ARG A 423 -6.12 23.98 -1.32
N TYR A 424 -6.45 22.71 -1.55
CA TYR A 424 -6.48 21.65 -0.54
C TYR A 424 -5.17 21.55 0.23
N TRP A 425 -4.04 21.41 -0.48
CA TRP A 425 -2.72 21.33 0.15
C TRP A 425 -2.34 22.65 0.84
N ALA A 426 -2.72 23.81 0.30
CA ALA A 426 -2.45 25.09 0.93
C ALA A 426 -3.20 25.27 2.26
N VAL A 427 -4.44 24.79 2.32
CA VAL A 427 -5.25 24.79 3.55
C VAL A 427 -4.65 23.85 4.59
N LEU A 428 -4.25 22.63 4.21
CA LEU A 428 -3.55 21.73 5.12
C LEU A 428 -2.21 22.30 5.60
N ALA A 429 -1.48 23.02 4.74
CA ALA A 429 -0.26 23.72 5.13
C ALA A 429 -0.54 24.74 6.24
N LEU A 430 -1.60 25.55 6.12
CA LEU A 430 -1.98 26.47 7.20
C LEU A 430 -2.39 25.74 8.49
N GLY A 431 -3.02 24.56 8.38
CA GLY A 431 -3.33 23.69 9.52
C GLY A 431 -2.08 23.19 10.26
N GLU A 432 -1.03 22.84 9.52
CA GLU A 432 0.22 22.30 10.05
C GLU A 432 1.23 23.36 10.52
N MET A 433 1.02 24.64 10.20
CA MET A 433 1.86 25.72 10.73
C MET A 433 1.64 25.87 12.24
N ASP A 434 2.72 25.89 13.03
CA ASP A 434 2.65 26.17 14.47
C ASP A 434 1.89 27.48 14.79
N LYS A 435 2.07 28.50 13.93
CA LYS A 435 1.47 29.84 14.06
C LYS A 435 1.03 30.37 12.69
N PRO A 436 -0.17 30.02 12.20
CA PRO A 436 -0.67 30.54 10.92
C PRO A 436 -0.88 32.07 10.96
N GLY A 437 -1.06 32.64 12.15
CA GLY A 437 -1.35 34.05 12.36
C GLY A 437 -2.79 34.42 12.00
N LYS A 438 -3.21 35.66 12.31
CA LYS A 438 -4.59 36.11 12.08
C LYS A 438 -5.05 35.96 10.63
N ASN A 439 -4.17 36.27 9.69
CA ASN A 439 -4.48 36.13 8.26
C ASN A 439 -4.61 34.67 7.84
N GLY A 440 -3.76 33.77 8.37
CA GLY A 440 -3.88 32.34 8.09
C GLY A 440 -5.19 31.76 8.63
N ILE A 441 -5.58 32.11 9.86
CA ILE A 441 -6.89 31.70 10.42
C ILE A 441 -8.05 32.25 9.57
N LYS A 442 -8.00 33.51 9.15
CA LYS A 442 -9.01 34.10 8.27
C LYS A 442 -9.09 33.37 6.92
N ASN A 443 -7.95 32.97 6.35
CA ASN A 443 -7.92 32.20 5.11
C ASN A 443 -8.58 30.82 5.30
N LEU A 444 -8.33 30.15 6.43
CA LEU A 444 -9.01 28.89 6.77
C LEU A 444 -10.53 29.08 6.93
N GLU A 445 -10.97 30.13 7.61
CA GLU A 445 -12.40 30.47 7.74
C GLU A 445 -13.06 30.74 6.38
N ASN A 446 -12.37 31.46 5.49
CA ASN A 446 -12.86 31.70 4.13
C ASN A 446 -12.99 30.39 3.35
N ALA A 447 -12.02 29.48 3.50
CA ALA A 447 -11.98 28.19 2.82
C ALA A 447 -13.13 27.24 3.24
N LEU A 448 -13.81 27.49 4.36
CA LEU A 448 -15.07 26.79 4.70
C LEU A 448 -16.20 27.08 3.70
N ASN A 449 -16.05 28.07 2.81
CA ASN A 449 -17.00 28.41 1.76
C ASN A 449 -16.43 28.14 0.35
N ASP A 450 -15.34 27.39 0.24
CA ASP A 450 -14.77 27.00 -1.06
C ASP A 450 -15.78 26.20 -1.90
N GLU A 451 -15.68 26.25 -3.23
CA GLU A 451 -16.51 25.46 -4.13
C GLU A 451 -16.26 23.94 -3.99
N SER A 452 -15.02 23.55 -3.69
CA SER A 452 -14.62 22.15 -3.52
C SER A 452 -14.90 21.68 -2.10
N THR A 453 -15.62 20.57 -1.98
CA THR A 453 -15.86 19.92 -0.69
C THR A 453 -14.57 19.42 -0.05
N SER A 454 -13.59 19.00 -0.85
CA SER A 454 -12.28 18.56 -0.35
C SER A 454 -11.54 19.69 0.38
N VAL A 455 -11.59 20.91 -0.17
CA VAL A 455 -11.01 22.11 0.46
C VAL A 455 -11.78 22.46 1.74
N ARG A 456 -13.12 22.43 1.72
CA ARG A 456 -13.94 22.71 2.91
C ARG A 456 -13.67 21.74 4.06
N ILE A 457 -13.55 20.43 3.77
CA ILE A 457 -13.20 19.40 4.76
C ILE A 457 -11.81 19.65 5.34
N ALA A 458 -10.81 19.90 4.50
CA ALA A 458 -9.44 20.21 4.95
C ALA A 458 -9.39 21.50 5.80
N ALA A 459 -10.22 22.50 5.47
CA ALA A 459 -10.31 23.75 6.21
C ALA A 459 -10.91 23.55 7.59
N ALA A 460 -11.98 22.76 7.71
CA ALA A 460 -12.55 22.38 8.99
C ALA A 460 -11.51 21.62 9.86
N GLN A 461 -10.82 20.63 9.29
CA GLN A 461 -9.73 19.92 9.99
C GLN A 461 -8.66 20.90 10.49
N SER A 462 -8.18 21.78 9.62
CA SER A 462 -7.12 22.74 9.95
C SER A 462 -7.55 23.73 11.03
N LEU A 463 -8.80 24.20 10.99
CA LEU A 463 -9.37 25.06 12.04
C LEU A 463 -9.46 24.35 13.39
N TYR A 464 -9.77 23.05 13.39
CA TYR A 464 -9.79 22.25 14.62
C TYR A 464 -8.40 22.24 15.29
N PHE A 465 -7.32 22.07 14.52
CA PHE A 465 -5.95 22.14 15.04
C PHE A 465 -5.56 23.50 15.63
N HIS A 466 -6.31 24.55 15.28
CA HIS A 466 -6.10 25.92 15.77
C HIS A 466 -7.15 26.38 16.80
N GLY A 467 -7.82 25.44 17.50
CA GLY A 467 -8.71 25.75 18.63
C GLY A 467 -10.03 26.40 18.21
N ARG A 468 -10.57 25.99 17.05
CA ARG A 468 -11.87 26.45 16.52
C ARG A 468 -12.85 25.28 16.41
N GLU A 469 -12.91 24.48 17.47
CA GLU A 469 -13.55 23.17 17.53
C GLU A 469 -15.00 23.21 17.05
N LYS A 470 -15.81 24.11 17.63
CA LYS A 470 -17.24 24.23 17.27
C LYS A 470 -17.44 24.62 15.81
N THR A 471 -16.74 25.67 15.34
CA THR A 471 -16.86 26.13 13.95
C THR A 471 -16.44 25.05 12.96
N ALA A 472 -15.35 24.34 13.27
CA ALA A 472 -14.87 23.23 12.48
C ALA A 472 -15.90 22.08 12.44
N ALA A 473 -16.44 21.67 13.60
CA ALA A 473 -17.35 20.54 13.71
C ALA A 473 -18.67 20.82 12.97
N ASP A 474 -19.27 21.98 13.24
CA ASP A 474 -20.51 22.43 12.59
C ASP A 474 -20.35 22.46 11.05
N SER A 475 -19.20 22.95 10.56
CA SER A 475 -18.92 23.03 9.13
C SER A 475 -18.72 21.66 8.49
N LEU A 476 -17.98 20.76 9.15
CA LEU A 476 -17.74 19.42 8.63
C LEU A 476 -19.01 18.56 8.63
N ILE A 477 -19.84 18.69 9.67
CA ILE A 477 -21.15 18.01 9.75
C ILE A 477 -22.08 18.52 8.65
N LYS A 478 -22.08 19.83 8.36
CA LYS A 478 -22.86 20.42 7.26
C LYS A 478 -22.54 19.78 5.92
N GLU A 479 -21.29 19.38 5.66
CA GLU A 479 -20.91 18.70 4.41
C GLU A 479 -21.64 17.37 4.24
N LEU A 480 -21.94 16.65 5.34
CA LEU A 480 -22.69 15.39 5.30
C LEU A 480 -24.16 15.57 4.91
N TYR A 481 -24.69 16.80 4.89
CA TYR A 481 -26.05 17.13 4.46
C TYR A 481 -26.14 17.63 3.00
N ALA A 482 -25.04 17.61 2.25
CA ALA A 482 -25.07 18.05 0.85
C ALA A 482 -26.04 17.22 0.00
N LYS A 483 -26.77 17.87 -0.93
CA LYS A 483 -27.80 17.21 -1.76
C LYS A 483 -27.24 16.13 -2.70
N ASN A 484 -26.04 16.35 -3.24
CA ASN A 484 -25.36 15.45 -4.18
C ASN A 484 -24.07 14.92 -3.54
N LEU A 485 -24.21 14.28 -2.39
CA LEU A 485 -23.09 13.83 -1.59
C LEU A 485 -22.44 12.58 -2.22
N GLN A 486 -21.16 12.70 -2.59
CA GLN A 486 -20.37 11.59 -3.13
C GLN A 486 -19.92 10.65 -2.03
N ASP A 487 -19.75 9.37 -2.35
CA ASP A 487 -19.31 8.36 -1.39
C ASP A 487 -17.91 8.68 -0.83
N GLU A 488 -17.01 9.15 -1.67
CA GLU A 488 -15.66 9.59 -1.30
C GLU A 488 -15.70 10.79 -0.34
N THR A 489 -16.69 11.67 -0.48
CA THR A 489 -16.90 12.80 0.43
C THR A 489 -17.41 12.32 1.80
N VAL A 490 -18.38 11.39 1.82
CA VAL A 490 -18.85 10.75 3.07
C VAL A 490 -17.68 10.11 3.79
N HIS A 491 -16.91 9.31 3.06
CA HIS A 491 -15.75 8.60 3.57
C HIS A 491 -14.76 9.57 4.21
N TYR A 492 -14.37 10.62 3.47
CA TYR A 492 -13.35 11.55 3.93
C TYR A 492 -13.83 12.38 5.14
N ALA A 493 -15.05 12.91 5.12
CA ALA A 493 -15.58 13.72 6.21
C ALA A 493 -15.71 12.91 7.51
N ILE A 494 -16.24 11.68 7.45
CA ILE A 494 -16.34 10.80 8.62
C ILE A 494 -14.94 10.40 9.12
N ASN A 495 -13.98 10.20 8.22
CA ASN A 495 -12.59 9.91 8.62
C ASN A 495 -11.96 11.05 9.43
N VAL A 496 -12.16 12.30 9.00
CA VAL A 496 -11.68 13.49 9.70
C VAL A 496 -12.37 13.63 11.07
N LEU A 497 -13.70 13.49 11.12
CA LEU A 497 -14.46 13.53 12.38
C LEU A 497 -13.95 12.46 13.36
N ASP A 498 -13.84 11.20 12.90
CA ASP A 498 -13.39 10.10 13.74
C ASP A 498 -11.97 10.27 14.28
N SER A 499 -11.06 10.75 13.42
CA SER A 499 -9.63 10.78 13.73
C SER A 499 -9.25 11.95 14.64
N TYR A 500 -9.93 13.10 14.54
CA TYR A 500 -9.46 14.33 15.19
C TYR A 500 -10.45 14.99 16.15
N PHE A 501 -11.76 14.81 15.97
CA PHE A 501 -12.74 15.69 16.62
C PHE A 501 -13.18 15.21 18.01
N GLY A 502 -12.76 14.02 18.44
CA GLY A 502 -13.11 13.49 19.76
C GLY A 502 -14.61 13.61 20.04
N ASP A 503 -14.98 14.13 21.21
CA ASP A 503 -16.38 14.31 21.59
C ASP A 503 -17.14 15.35 20.74
N ASP A 504 -16.44 16.29 20.09
CA ASP A 504 -17.05 17.27 19.18
C ASP A 504 -17.60 16.62 17.90
N ALA A 505 -17.27 15.35 17.65
CA ALA A 505 -17.85 14.57 16.56
C ALA A 505 -19.28 14.06 16.86
N LYS A 506 -19.67 13.95 18.14
CA LYS A 506 -20.96 13.36 18.56
C LYS A 506 -22.21 13.99 17.91
N PRO A 507 -22.28 15.31 17.63
CA PRO A 507 -23.41 15.89 16.92
C PRO A 507 -23.63 15.32 15.51
N ALA A 508 -22.64 14.65 14.91
CA ALA A 508 -22.78 13.99 13.62
C ALA A 508 -23.54 12.65 13.67
N ILE A 509 -23.75 12.06 14.85
CA ILE A 509 -24.24 10.67 15.00
C ILE A 509 -25.56 10.43 14.28
N GLU A 510 -26.54 11.33 14.43
CA GLU A 510 -27.85 11.19 13.79
C GLU A 510 -27.69 11.12 12.28
N ARG A 511 -26.92 12.06 11.71
CA ARG A 511 -26.67 12.08 10.27
C ARG A 511 -25.91 10.86 9.78
N VAL A 512 -24.91 10.40 10.54
CA VAL A 512 -24.11 9.22 10.18
C VAL A 512 -24.97 7.95 10.18
N LYS A 513 -25.97 7.84 11.08
CA LYS A 513 -26.97 6.75 11.06
C LYS A 513 -27.82 6.81 9.79
N GLU A 514 -28.32 7.97 9.41
CA GLU A 514 -29.10 8.12 8.15
C GLU A 514 -28.29 7.71 6.91
N LEU A 515 -26.99 8.05 6.88
CA LEU A 515 -26.08 7.65 5.80
C LEU A 515 -25.80 6.15 5.76
N GLN A 516 -25.97 5.43 6.87
CA GLN A 516 -25.86 3.97 6.88
C GLN A 516 -26.94 3.32 6.01
N ASP A 517 -28.14 3.91 6.01
CA ASP A 517 -29.30 3.41 5.28
C ASP A 517 -29.31 3.82 3.79
N SER A 518 -28.43 4.74 3.37
CA SER A 518 -28.35 5.22 1.99
C SER A 518 -27.50 4.34 1.06
N ASN A 519 -27.26 3.08 1.42
CA ASN A 519 -26.44 2.12 0.67
C ASN A 519 -25.04 2.66 0.27
N PRO A 520 -24.23 3.12 1.25
CA PRO A 520 -22.90 3.67 0.98
C PRO A 520 -21.96 2.61 0.39
N GLY A 521 -20.92 3.08 -0.28
CA GLY A 521 -19.83 2.25 -0.77
C GLY A 521 -19.18 1.45 0.35
N ARG A 522 -18.52 0.35 0.00
CA ARG A 522 -18.02 -0.64 0.97
C ARG A 522 -17.17 -0.04 2.09
N TYR A 523 -16.26 0.88 1.76
CA TYR A 523 -15.35 1.48 2.74
C TYR A 523 -16.00 2.62 3.52
N SER A 524 -16.92 3.37 2.90
CA SER A 524 -17.76 4.35 3.57
C SER A 524 -18.67 3.68 4.60
N LYS A 525 -19.28 2.54 4.26
CA LYS A 525 -20.03 1.72 5.20
C LYS A 525 -19.19 1.30 6.42
N ARG A 526 -17.98 0.78 6.17
CA ARG A 526 -17.05 0.39 7.25
C ARG A 526 -16.66 1.59 8.13
N MET A 527 -16.42 2.77 7.55
CA MET A 527 -16.16 3.99 8.32
C MET A 527 -17.34 4.43 9.17
N ILE A 528 -18.55 4.36 8.62
CA ILE A 528 -19.79 4.65 9.36
C ILE A 528 -19.92 3.72 10.56
N GLU A 529 -19.68 2.42 10.38
CA GLU A 529 -19.69 1.42 11.46
C GLU A 529 -18.66 1.76 12.55
N ILE A 530 -17.40 2.02 12.16
CA ILE A 530 -16.32 2.42 13.09
C ILE A 530 -16.71 3.67 13.88
N PHE A 531 -17.25 4.69 13.20
CA PHE A 531 -17.65 5.94 13.84
C PHE A 531 -18.76 5.72 14.87
N LEU A 532 -19.80 4.97 14.50
CA LEU A 532 -20.94 4.70 15.39
C LEU A 532 -20.55 3.83 16.58
N GLU A 533 -19.69 2.82 16.38
CA GLU A 533 -19.14 2.00 17.48
C GLU A 533 -18.37 2.83 18.50
N LYS A 534 -17.70 3.91 18.06
CA LYS A 534 -16.90 4.78 18.94
C LYS A 534 -17.73 5.85 19.66
N PHE A 535 -18.70 6.47 18.98
CA PHE A 535 -19.37 7.67 19.50
C PHE A 535 -20.85 7.49 19.87
N ALA A 536 -21.53 6.46 19.39
CA ALA A 536 -22.96 6.25 19.63
C ALA A 536 -23.27 5.33 20.84
N VAL A 537 -22.27 5.01 21.65
CA VAL A 537 -22.34 4.14 22.84
C VAL A 537 -22.55 4.94 24.12
#